data_AF-A0A8K0CFH3-F1
#
_entry.id   AF-A0A8K0CFH3-F1
#
_cell.length_a   1.000
_cell.length_b   1.000
_cell.length_c   1.000
_cell.angle_alpha   90.00
_cell.angle_beta   90.00
_cell.angle_gamma   90.00
#
_symmetry.space_group_name_H-M   'P 1'
#
loop_
_entity.id
_entity.type
_entity.pdbx_description
1 polymer ?
#
loop_
_entity_poly.entity_id
_entity_poly.type
_entity_poly.pdbx_seq_one_letter_code
_entity_poly.pdbx_strand_id
1 'polypeptide(L)'
;MDEPTSSRQADQKQWREKFLTEVLQSENKKSSHYNDEEDLKKVIEEDCNVNLTEDSDDNVEEVSNQDEVCSSENEIQKARKTAAENLVKQAKKMKATSDKSHPPANIGDNVTIPIPDVDKGKGDLRNIIGVILQTNDEGFYK
;
A
#
# COMPACT_ATOMS: atom_id res chain seq x y z
N MET A 1 7.43 53.24 -24.01
CA MET A 1 8.29 52.19 -23.42
C MET A 1 7.34 51.11 -22.96
N ASP A 2 6.97 50.21 -23.87
CA ASP A 2 5.98 49.16 -23.60
C ASP A 2 6.72 47.89 -23.18
N GLU A 3 6.42 47.40 -21.98
CA GLU A 3 7.06 46.22 -21.40
C GLU A 3 6.56 44.92 -22.04
N PRO A 4 7.45 43.99 -22.44
CA PRO A 4 7.05 42.67 -22.91
C PRO A 4 6.93 41.70 -21.72
N THR A 5 5.93 41.89 -20.86
CA THR A 5 5.64 41.00 -19.71
C THR A 5 4.53 39.98 -20.00
N SER A 6 3.74 40.20 -21.06
CA SER A 6 2.54 39.39 -21.38
C SER A 6 2.84 38.00 -21.95
N SER A 7 3.86 37.85 -22.81
CA SER A 7 4.17 36.56 -23.47
C SER A 7 4.73 35.50 -22.52
N ARG A 8 5.64 35.88 -21.62
CA ARG A 8 6.26 34.95 -20.66
C ARG A 8 5.28 34.36 -19.66
N GLN A 9 4.27 35.13 -19.24
CA GLN A 9 3.20 34.63 -18.38
C GLN A 9 2.26 33.68 -19.12
N ALA A 10 1.97 33.96 -20.39
CA ALA A 10 1.20 33.06 -21.24
C ALA A 10 1.91 31.71 -21.45
N ASP A 11 3.23 31.74 -21.66
CA ASP A 11 4.05 30.54 -21.84
C ASP A 11 4.11 29.67 -20.57
N GLN A 12 4.27 30.29 -19.39
CA GLN A 12 4.21 29.56 -18.13
C GLN A 12 2.84 28.96 -17.86
N LYS A 13 1.75 29.69 -18.16
CA LYS A 13 0.40 29.19 -17.97
C LYS A 13 0.12 27.99 -18.89
N GLN A 14 0.54 28.07 -20.15
CA GLN A 14 0.44 26.95 -21.09
C GLN A 14 1.25 25.74 -20.62
N TRP A 15 2.46 25.95 -20.09
CA TRP A 15 3.29 24.86 -19.60
C TRP A 15 2.65 24.17 -18.39
N ARG A 16 2.08 24.94 -17.45
CA ARG A 16 1.37 24.40 -16.28
C ARG A 16 0.12 23.61 -16.68
N GLU A 17 -0.68 24.10 -17.62
CA GLU A 17 -1.87 23.36 -18.09
C GLU A 17 -1.51 22.07 -18.84
N LYS A 18 -0.46 22.10 -19.68
CA LYS A 18 0.05 20.90 -20.36
C LYS A 18 0.55 19.86 -19.35
N PHE A 19 1.32 20.28 -18.35
CA PHE A 19 1.83 19.40 -17.30
C PHE A 19 0.68 18.74 -16.50
N LEU A 20 -0.33 19.50 -16.08
CA LEU A 20 -1.48 18.96 -15.35
C LEU A 20 -2.27 17.95 -16.18
N THR A 21 -2.43 18.20 -17.47
CA THR A 21 -3.14 17.30 -18.39
C THR A 21 -2.39 15.98 -18.57
N GLU A 22 -1.06 16.04 -18.68
CA GLU A 22 -0.20 14.86 -18.82
C GLU A 22 -0.21 13.98 -17.55
N VAL A 23 -0.18 14.62 -16.37
CA VAL A 23 -0.31 13.93 -15.07
C VAL A 23 -1.66 13.21 -15.00
N LEU A 24 -2.77 13.89 -15.30
CA LEU A 24 -4.12 13.30 -15.27
C LEU A 24 -4.28 12.13 -16.27
N GLN A 25 -3.70 12.24 -17.47
CA GLN A 25 -3.71 11.14 -18.44
C GLN A 25 -2.90 9.94 -17.96
N SER A 26 -1.77 10.18 -17.27
CA SER A 26 -0.97 9.11 -16.66
C SER A 26 -1.73 8.40 -15.53
N GLU A 27 -2.53 9.12 -14.75
CA GLU A 27 -3.35 8.58 -13.67
C GLU A 27 -4.52 7.75 -14.22
N ASN A 28 -5.24 8.27 -15.21
CA ASN A 28 -6.31 7.52 -15.87
C ASN A 28 -5.80 6.25 -16.56
N LYS A 29 -4.58 6.29 -17.12
CA LYS A 29 -3.92 5.11 -17.71
C LYS A 29 -3.41 4.12 -16.65
N LYS A 30 -3.04 4.58 -15.46
CA LYS A 30 -2.76 3.69 -14.31
C LYS A 30 -4.04 3.01 -13.81
N SER A 31 -5.18 3.71 -13.84
CA SER A 31 -6.46 3.18 -13.39
C SER A 31 -6.98 2.02 -14.25
N SER A 32 -6.69 2.00 -15.56
CA SER A 32 -7.22 0.96 -16.47
C SER A 32 -6.37 -0.32 -16.53
N HIS A 33 -5.33 -0.47 -15.70
CA HIS A 33 -4.42 -1.63 -15.72
C HIS A 33 -4.52 -2.51 -14.45
N TYR A 34 -5.45 -2.20 -13.55
CA TYR A 34 -5.76 -3.07 -12.41
C TYR A 34 -7.04 -3.85 -12.69
N ASN A 35 -6.92 -4.97 -13.41
CA ASN A 35 -8.03 -5.94 -13.57
C ASN A 35 -8.03 -6.96 -12.42
N ASP A 36 -7.86 -6.50 -11.17
CA ASP A 36 -7.57 -7.40 -10.03
C ASP A 36 -8.59 -7.26 -8.90
N GLU A 37 -9.77 -6.68 -9.16
CA GLU A 37 -10.91 -6.79 -8.21
C GLU A 37 -11.42 -8.24 -8.13
N GLU A 38 -11.25 -9.03 -9.20
CA GLU A 38 -11.65 -10.44 -9.27
C GLU A 38 -10.81 -11.34 -8.34
N ASP A 39 -9.52 -11.05 -8.18
CA ASP A 39 -8.63 -11.81 -7.28
C ASP A 39 -8.94 -11.52 -5.79
N LEU A 40 -9.41 -10.30 -5.47
CA LEU A 40 -9.81 -9.92 -4.12
C LEU A 40 -11.22 -10.45 -3.76
N LYS A 41 -12.16 -10.44 -4.72
CA LYS A 41 -13.51 -11.00 -4.51
C LYS A 41 -13.48 -12.49 -4.23
N LYS A 42 -12.62 -13.24 -4.95
CA LYS A 42 -12.51 -14.69 -4.78
C LYS A 42 -12.06 -15.11 -3.38
N VAL A 43 -11.22 -14.31 -2.71
CA VAL A 43 -10.77 -14.59 -1.33
C VAL A 43 -11.88 -14.30 -0.32
N ILE A 44 -12.73 -13.29 -0.56
CA ILE A 44 -13.79 -12.89 0.39
C ILE A 44 -15.00 -13.84 0.31
N GLU A 45 -15.34 -14.36 -0.86
CA GLU A 45 -16.48 -15.27 -1.04
C GLU A 45 -16.25 -16.67 -0.45
N GLU A 46 -15.00 -17.12 -0.30
CA GLU A 46 -14.68 -18.43 0.29
C GLU A 46 -14.72 -18.43 1.84
N ASP A 47 -14.63 -17.25 2.49
CA ASP A 47 -14.49 -17.12 3.94
C ASP A 47 -15.81 -16.84 4.71
N CYS A 48 -16.96 -16.68 4.05
CA CYS A 48 -18.22 -16.27 4.70
C CYS A 48 -19.28 -17.38 4.90
N ASN A 49 -18.99 -18.65 4.61
CA ASN A 49 -19.91 -19.75 4.93
C ASN A 49 -19.69 -20.30 6.36
N VAL A 50 -19.73 -19.42 7.36
CA VAL A 50 -19.85 -19.81 8.77
C VAL A 50 -21.34 -19.86 9.10
N ASN A 51 -21.90 -21.06 9.06
CA ASN A 51 -23.24 -21.29 9.60
C ASN A 51 -23.20 -21.00 11.12
N LEU A 52 -23.75 -19.85 11.51
CA LEU A 52 -24.14 -19.58 12.89
C LEU A 52 -25.31 -20.51 13.24
N THR A 53 -25.05 -21.57 14.00
CA THR A 53 -26.11 -22.27 14.74
C THR A 53 -26.05 -21.81 16.18
N GLU A 54 -27.12 -21.13 16.57
CA GLU A 54 -27.36 -20.52 17.87
C GLU A 54 -27.39 -21.53 19.01
N ASP A 55 -27.04 -21.04 20.19
CA ASP A 55 -26.86 -21.73 21.46
C ASP A 55 -28.09 -22.54 21.94
N SER A 56 -27.83 -23.68 22.59
CA SER A 56 -28.71 -24.22 23.64
C SER A 56 -27.90 -25.08 24.61
N ASP A 57 -27.75 -24.57 25.83
CA ASP A 57 -27.25 -25.24 27.04
C ASP A 57 -28.16 -26.41 27.45
N ASP A 58 -27.60 -27.57 27.82
CA ASP A 58 -27.62 -28.06 29.20
C ASP A 58 -27.07 -29.50 29.36
N ASN A 59 -26.19 -29.64 30.36
CA ASN A 59 -25.95 -30.79 31.23
C ASN A 59 -24.87 -31.85 30.90
N VAL A 60 -24.17 -32.19 31.98
CA VAL A 60 -22.89 -32.88 32.17
C VAL A 60 -23.02 -34.40 32.03
N GLU A 61 -22.13 -35.04 31.27
CA GLU A 61 -21.51 -36.31 31.67
C GLU A 61 -20.19 -36.55 30.90
N GLU A 62 -19.16 -36.90 31.66
CA GLU A 62 -17.77 -37.13 31.25
C GLU A 62 -17.65 -38.38 30.37
N VAL A 63 -17.33 -38.20 29.07
CA VAL A 63 -16.83 -39.28 28.22
C VAL A 63 -15.67 -38.78 27.36
N SER A 64 -14.51 -39.38 27.63
CA SER A 64 -13.26 -39.34 26.87
C SER A 64 -13.46 -39.29 25.35
N ASN A 65 -13.17 -38.16 24.71
CA ASN A 65 -12.89 -38.06 23.28
C ASN A 65 -11.84 -36.96 23.03
N GLN A 66 -10.56 -37.32 23.22
CA GLN A 66 -9.43 -36.60 22.65
C GLN A 66 -9.45 -36.80 21.13
N ASP A 67 -10.31 -36.12 20.38
CA ASP A 67 -10.21 -36.09 18.90
C ASP A 67 -10.97 -34.94 18.21
N GLU A 68 -11.57 -33.99 18.94
CA GLU A 68 -12.30 -32.87 18.30
C GLU A 68 -11.62 -31.49 18.41
N VAL A 69 -10.52 -31.37 19.15
CA VAL A 69 -9.77 -30.10 19.29
C VAL A 69 -8.65 -29.94 18.23
N CYS A 70 -8.30 -31.02 17.53
CA CYS A 70 -7.14 -31.06 16.63
C CYS A 70 -7.43 -30.51 15.22
N SER A 71 -8.69 -30.47 14.77
CA SER A 71 -9.03 -30.05 13.41
C SER A 71 -8.99 -28.53 13.22
N SER A 72 -9.48 -27.77 14.21
CA SER A 72 -9.57 -26.31 14.16
C SER A 72 -8.22 -25.60 14.30
N GLU A 73 -7.31 -26.14 15.10
CA GLU A 73 -5.95 -25.59 15.25
C GLU A 73 -5.17 -25.65 13.93
N ASN A 74 -5.33 -26.72 13.16
CA ASN A 74 -4.69 -26.88 11.86
C ASN A 74 -5.24 -25.88 10.81
N GLU A 75 -6.55 -25.61 10.84
CA GLU A 75 -7.18 -24.61 9.98
C GLU A 75 -6.73 -23.19 10.33
N ILE A 76 -6.64 -22.85 11.62
CA ILE A 76 -6.11 -21.56 12.08
C ILE A 76 -4.66 -21.37 11.63
N GLN A 77 -3.82 -22.39 11.76
CA GLN A 77 -2.43 -22.32 11.32
C GLN A 77 -2.33 -22.15 9.80
N LYS A 78 -3.16 -22.87 9.04
CA LYS A 78 -3.26 -22.74 7.58
C LYS A 78 -3.68 -21.32 7.19
N ALA A 79 -4.75 -20.79 7.80
CA ALA A 79 -5.23 -19.43 7.55
C ALA A 79 -4.16 -18.37 7.86
N ARG A 80 -3.45 -18.50 8.99
CA ARG A 80 -2.34 -17.60 9.34
C ARG A 80 -1.20 -17.65 8.33
N LYS A 81 -0.83 -18.85 7.87
CA LYS A 81 0.22 -19.02 6.86
C LYS A 81 -0.19 -18.40 5.53
N THR A 82 -1.42 -18.68 5.07
CA THR A 82 -1.97 -18.09 3.85
C THR A 82 -2.04 -16.57 3.93
N ALA A 83 -2.49 -16.02 5.06
CA ALA A 83 -2.52 -14.58 5.29
C ALA A 83 -1.12 -13.96 5.21
N ALA A 84 -0.12 -14.58 5.85
CA ALA A 84 1.26 -14.12 5.78
C ALA A 84 1.82 -14.14 4.35
N GLU A 85 1.56 -15.21 3.59
CA GLU A 85 1.95 -15.31 2.18
C GLU A 85 1.28 -14.22 1.32
N ASN A 86 0.01 -13.93 1.57
CA ASN A 86 -0.73 -12.90 0.85
C ASN A 86 -0.23 -11.50 1.17
N LEU A 87 0.13 -11.20 2.42
CA LEU A 87 0.78 -9.94 2.79
C LEU A 87 2.12 -9.76 2.06
N VAL A 88 2.92 -10.82 1.94
CA VAL A 88 4.18 -10.79 1.18
C VAL A 88 3.93 -10.53 -0.31
N LYS A 89 2.94 -11.18 -0.92
CA LYS A 89 2.56 -10.93 -2.32
C LYS A 89 2.11 -9.47 -2.51
N GLN A 90 1.31 -8.95 -1.60
CA GLN A 90 0.84 -7.57 -1.63
C GLN A 90 2.01 -6.58 -1.51
N ALA A 91 2.93 -6.80 -0.56
CA ALA A 91 4.11 -5.97 -0.40
C ALA A 91 4.99 -5.93 -1.66
N LYS A 92 5.18 -7.08 -2.33
CA LYS A 92 5.91 -7.14 -3.61
C LYS A 92 5.22 -6.33 -4.71
N LYS A 93 3.89 -6.42 -4.80
CA LYS A 93 3.09 -5.64 -5.77
C LYS A 93 3.16 -4.14 -5.47
N MET A 94 3.09 -3.75 -4.21
CA MET A 94 3.23 -2.35 -3.78
C MET A 94 4.61 -1.79 -4.13
N LYS A 95 5.68 -2.55 -3.86
CA LYS A 95 7.06 -2.18 -4.23
C LYS A 95 7.20 -1.98 -5.74
N ALA A 96 6.79 -2.96 -6.56
CA ALA A 96 6.89 -2.86 -8.01
C ALA A 96 6.11 -1.66 -8.58
N THR A 97 4.96 -1.34 -7.97
CA THR A 97 4.16 -0.17 -8.36
C THR A 97 4.88 1.13 -7.99
N SER A 98 5.46 1.20 -6.79
CA SER A 98 6.23 2.35 -6.32
C SER A 98 7.47 2.61 -7.18
N ASP A 99 8.24 1.57 -7.48
CA ASP A 99 9.46 1.65 -8.31
C ASP A 99 9.15 2.12 -9.73
N LYS A 100 7.93 1.88 -10.21
CA LYS A 100 7.45 2.38 -11.52
C LYS A 100 7.04 3.85 -11.47
N SER A 101 6.49 4.33 -10.36
CA SER A 101 6.02 5.72 -10.25
C SER A 101 7.08 6.70 -9.75
N HIS A 102 8.04 6.24 -8.98
CA HIS A 102 9.11 7.07 -8.40
C HIS A 102 10.44 6.73 -9.07
N PRO A 103 11.14 7.71 -9.64
CA PRO A 103 12.46 7.46 -10.20
C PRO A 103 13.44 7.01 -9.10
N PRO A 104 14.36 6.08 -9.39
CA PRO A 104 15.36 5.67 -8.43
C PRO A 104 16.31 6.83 -8.12
N ALA A 105 16.58 7.04 -6.83
CA ALA A 105 17.57 8.00 -6.37
C ALA A 105 18.97 7.37 -6.31
N ASN A 106 20.01 8.20 -6.43
CA ASN A 106 21.41 7.79 -6.40
C ASN A 106 22.05 8.06 -5.04
N ILE A 107 23.14 7.35 -4.76
CA ILE A 107 23.99 7.63 -3.60
C ILE A 107 24.55 9.05 -3.73
N GLY A 108 24.41 9.85 -2.67
CA GLY A 108 24.79 11.26 -2.63
C GLY A 108 23.62 12.23 -2.89
N ASP A 109 22.47 11.74 -3.37
CA ASP A 109 21.31 12.61 -3.60
C ASP A 109 20.70 13.09 -2.27
N ASN A 110 20.22 14.33 -2.27
CA ASN A 110 19.44 14.89 -1.17
C ASN A 110 17.97 14.46 -1.30
N VAL A 111 17.42 13.86 -0.24
CA VAL A 111 16.02 13.45 -0.17
C VAL A 111 15.30 14.17 0.94
N THR A 112 14.01 14.41 0.74
CA THR A 112 13.14 15.05 1.74
C THR A 112 12.20 14.00 2.31
N ILE A 113 12.24 13.80 3.63
CA ILE A 113 11.46 12.78 4.35
C ILE A 113 10.34 13.50 5.11
N PRO A 114 9.06 13.23 4.81
CA PRO A 114 7.95 13.85 5.52
C PRO A 114 7.81 13.29 6.93
N ILE A 115 7.58 14.17 7.91
CA ILE A 115 7.25 13.80 9.29
C ILE A 115 5.72 13.72 9.40
N PRO A 116 5.16 12.59 9.88
CA PRO A 116 3.73 12.44 10.05
C PRO A 116 3.20 13.38 11.15
N ASP A 117 1.93 13.77 11.03
CA ASP A 117 1.34 14.76 11.94
C ASP A 117 1.28 14.31 13.41
N VAL A 118 1.27 12.99 13.67
CA VAL A 118 1.31 12.42 15.02
C VAL A 118 2.64 12.64 15.73
N ASP A 119 3.74 12.66 14.98
CA ASP A 119 5.09 12.82 15.50
C ASP A 119 5.53 14.30 15.49
N LYS A 120 4.78 15.15 14.81
CA LYS A 120 5.12 16.55 14.57
C LYS A 120 4.48 17.48 15.61
N GLY A 121 5.29 18.22 16.36
CA GLY A 121 4.84 19.32 17.21
C GLY A 121 4.25 20.49 16.40
N LYS A 122 3.44 21.34 17.05
CA LYS A 122 2.75 22.47 16.37
C LYS A 122 3.69 23.46 15.68
N GLY A 123 4.96 23.54 16.12
CA GLY A 123 5.98 24.42 15.55
C GLY A 123 7.06 23.70 14.72
N ASP A 124 6.96 22.37 14.58
CA ASP A 124 8.03 21.60 13.94
C ASP A 124 7.95 21.68 12.42
N LEU A 125 9.11 21.49 11.78
CA LEU A 125 9.22 21.40 10.34
C LEU A 125 8.39 20.22 9.82
N ARG A 126 7.85 20.36 8.61
CA ARG A 126 7.07 19.27 7.98
C ARG A 126 7.94 18.11 7.52
N ASN A 127 9.20 18.39 7.18
CA ASN A 127 10.09 17.43 6.55
C ASN A 127 11.52 17.54 7.10
N ILE A 128 12.27 16.45 6.98
CA ILE A 128 13.71 16.35 7.23
C ILE A 128 14.44 16.19 5.90
N ILE A 129 15.64 16.75 5.75
CA ILE A 129 16.49 16.52 4.57
C ILE A 129 17.58 15.52 4.95
N GLY A 130 17.68 14.43 4.19
CA GLY A 130 18.72 13.41 4.31
C GLY A 130 19.57 13.31 3.04
N VAL A 131 20.72 12.64 3.14
CA VAL A 131 21.57 12.27 2.01
C VAL A 131 21.60 10.75 1.94
N ILE A 132 21.43 10.18 0.76
CA ILE A 132 21.52 8.73 0.57
C ILE A 132 22.99 8.32 0.65
N LEU A 133 23.34 7.44 1.59
CA LEU A 133 24.71 6.96 1.77
C LEU A 133 24.91 5.60 1.14
N GLN A 134 23.89 4.74 1.19
CA GLN A 134 23.97 3.38 0.70
C GLN A 134 22.61 2.88 0.18
N THR A 135 22.66 1.89 -0.71
CA THR A 135 21.50 1.09 -1.13
C THR A 135 21.71 -0.36 -0.76
N ASN A 136 20.67 -1.01 -0.23
CA ASN A 136 20.65 -2.45 0.03
C ASN A 136 20.37 -3.24 -1.26
N ASP A 137 20.64 -4.55 -1.25
CA ASP A 137 20.39 -5.46 -2.39
C ASP A 137 18.91 -5.51 -2.80
N GLU A 138 18.01 -5.20 -1.87
CA GLU A 138 16.56 -5.14 -2.10
C GLU A 138 16.09 -3.79 -2.68
N GLY A 139 17.00 -2.84 -2.88
CA GLY A 139 16.72 -1.51 -3.46
C GLY A 139 16.24 -0.46 -2.45
N PHE A 140 16.42 -0.70 -1.14
CA PHE A 140 16.12 0.28 -0.09
C PHE A 140 17.31 1.18 0.22
N TYR A 141 17.02 2.44 0.55
CA TYR A 141 18.02 3.48 0.84
C TYR A 141 18.36 3.55 2.34
N LYS A 142 19.63 3.84 2.63
CA LYS A 142 20.16 4.04 3.98
C LYS A 142 21.05 5.28 4.05
#